data_AF-A0A0G0MKU7-F1
#
_entry.id   AF-A0A0G0MKU7-F1
#
_cell.length_a   1.000
_cell.length_b   1.000
_cell.length_c   1.000
_cell.angle_alpha   90.00
_cell.angle_beta   90.00
_cell.angle_gamma   90.00
#
_symmetry.space_group_name_H-M   'P 1'
#
loop_
_entity.id
_entity.type
_entity.pdbx_description
1 polymer ?
#
loop_
_entity_poly.entity_id
_entity_poly.type
_entity_poly.pdbx_seq_one_letter_code
_entity_poly.pdbx_strand_id
1 'polypeptide(L)' 'MFDNYIKLASRCKPAIIDPMKINAEWHKKNKMPKNPTEEQRIKWHIAHAKNCACWPIPKKLQEIIDKKYPS' A
#
# COMPACT_ATOMS: atom_id res chain seq x y z
N MET A 1 -17.07 -0.31 8.37
CA MET A 1 -16.23 -1.47 7.93
C MET A 1 -14.89 -1.01 7.33
N PHE A 2 -14.40 0.18 7.69
CA PHE A 2 -13.06 0.67 7.36
C PHE A 2 -12.19 0.87 8.61
N ASP A 3 -12.72 0.54 9.79
CA ASP A 3 -12.18 0.96 11.09
C ASP A 3 -11.06 0.05 11.63
N ASN A 4 -10.89 -1.16 11.07
CA ASN A 4 -9.86 -2.09 11.51
C ASN A 4 -8.56 -2.03 10.69
N TYR A 5 -8.51 -1.23 9.61
CA TYR A 5 -7.29 -1.15 8.78
C TYR A 5 -6.30 -0.10 9.31
N ILE A 6 -6.78 0.97 9.94
CA ILE A 6 -5.94 2.09 10.44
C ILE A 6 -5.16 1.69 11.71
N LYS A 7 -5.73 0.90 12.62
CA LYS A 7 -5.08 0.53 13.90
C LYS A 7 -3.93 -0.48 13.77
N LEU A 8 -3.83 -1.19 12.65
CA LEU A 8 -2.71 -2.12 12.39
C LEU A 8 -1.46 -1.41 11.84
N ALA A 9 -1.61 -0.22 11.24
CA ALA A 9 -0.50 0.50 10.60
C ALA A 9 0.25 1.47 11.54
N SER A 10 -0.19 1.64 12.78
CA SER A 10 0.28 2.73 13.66
C SER A 10 1.42 2.37 14.61
N ARG A 11 2.09 1.21 14.46
CA ARG A 11 3.10 0.79 15.47
C ARG A 11 4.30 0.02 14.94
N CYS A 12 4.84 0.38 13.78
CA CYS A 12 6.09 -0.20 13.30
C CYS A 12 7.19 0.86 13.21
N LYS A 13 8.14 0.75 14.17
CA LYS A 13 9.47 1.37 14.14
C LYS A 13 10.16 1.06 12.79
N PRO A 14 11.09 1.91 12.30
CA PRO A 14 11.76 1.70 11.02
C PRO A 14 12.75 0.54 11.13
N ALA A 15 12.28 -0.69 10.89
CA ALA A 15 13.13 -1.86 10.76
C ALA A 15 12.41 -2.94 9.96
N ILE A 16 13.10 -3.42 8.93
CA ILE A 16 12.85 -4.61 8.11
C ILE A 16 11.78 -4.48 7.02
N ILE A 17 12.23 -4.09 5.82
CA ILE A 17 11.59 -4.45 4.55
C ILE A 17 11.96 -5.93 4.34
N ASP A 18 11.05 -6.88 4.59
CA ASP A 18 11.31 -8.31 4.43
C ASP A 18 10.99 -8.76 2.98
N PRO A 19 12.01 -8.94 2.11
CA PRO A 19 11.79 -9.43 0.74
C PRO A 19 11.16 -10.82 0.68
N MET A 20 11.13 -11.57 1.79
CA MET A 20 10.54 -12.92 1.86
C MET A 20 9.00 -12.95 1.83
N LYS A 21 8.30 -11.82 2.03
CA LYS A 21 6.82 -11.77 1.94
C LYS A 21 6.30 -11.20 0.63
N ILE A 22 7.12 -11.25 -0.43
CA ILE A 22 6.71 -10.81 -1.75
C ILE A 22 5.80 -11.85 -2.44
N ASN A 23 4.61 -11.41 -2.81
CA ASN A 23 3.74 -12.19 -3.69
C ASN A 23 4.19 -11.98 -5.15
N ALA A 24 5.15 -12.78 -5.61
CA ALA A 24 5.76 -12.64 -6.92
C ALA A 24 4.75 -12.75 -8.08
N GLU A 25 3.73 -13.60 -7.94
CA GLU A 25 2.67 -13.75 -8.95
C GLU A 25 1.83 -12.49 -9.09
N TRP A 26 1.48 -11.86 -7.96
CA TRP A 26 0.74 -10.61 -7.97
C TRP A 26 1.53 -9.49 -8.65
N HIS A 27 2.83 -9.36 -8.35
CA HIS A 27 3.69 -8.36 -8.99
C HIS A 27 3.88 -8.58 -10.50
N LYS A 28 3.93 -9.84 -10.96
CA LYS A 28 4.02 -10.15 -12.40
C LYS A 28 2.77 -9.68 -13.15
N LYS A 29 1.58 -9.87 -12.55
CA LYS A 29 0.28 -9.50 -13.14
C LYS A 29 -0.06 -8.01 -12.96
N ASN A 30 0.33 -7.41 -11.84
CA ASN A 30 -0.02 -6.05 -11.44
C ASN A 30 1.23 -5.19 -11.34
N LYS A 31 1.90 -4.94 -12.47
CA LYS A 31 3.05 -4.04 -12.51
C LYS A 31 2.59 -2.60 -12.34
N MET A 32 3.29 -1.82 -11.52
CA MET A 32 3.07 -0.39 -11.44
C MET A 32 3.37 0.22 -12.83
N PRO A 33 2.46 1.04 -13.40
CA PRO A 33 2.75 1.80 -14.61
C PRO A 33 3.98 2.70 -14.43
N LYS A 34 4.71 3.00 -15.53
CA LYS A 34 5.93 3.83 -15.47
C LYS A 34 5.66 5.25 -14.96
N ASN A 35 4.55 5.85 -15.38
CA ASN A 35 4.10 7.17 -14.99
C ASN A 35 2.65 7.08 -14.50
N PRO A 36 2.40 6.53 -13.30
CA PRO A 36 1.04 6.34 -12.83
C PRO A 36 0.48 7.70 -12.41
N THR A 37 -0.78 7.96 -12.77
CA THR A 37 -1.53 9.06 -12.16
C THR A 37 -1.66 8.83 -10.66
N GLU A 38 -1.97 9.88 -9.90
CA GLU A 38 -2.16 9.78 -8.46
C GLU A 38 -3.19 8.68 -8.10
N GLU A 39 -4.33 8.64 -8.80
CA GLU A 39 -5.36 7.64 -8.56
C GLU A 39 -4.90 6.22 -8.90
N GLN A 40 -4.17 6.03 -10.00
CA GLN A 40 -3.61 4.72 -10.36
C GLN A 40 -2.62 4.26 -9.30
N ARG A 41 -1.77 5.17 -8.81
CA ARG A 41 -0.79 4.90 -7.75
C ARG A 41 -1.51 4.50 -6.45
N ILE A 42 -2.55 5.23 -6.06
CA ILE A 42 -3.37 4.92 -4.88
C ILE A 42 -4.01 3.54 -5.01
N LYS A 43 -4.74 3.29 -6.10
CA LYS A 43 -5.42 2.00 -6.35
C LYS A 43 -4.43 0.84 -6.33
N TRP A 44 -3.27 1.02 -6.95
CA TRP A 44 -2.21 0.02 -6.96
C TRP A 44 -1.70 -0.28 -5.55
N HIS A 45 -1.39 0.74 -4.73
CA HIS A 45 -0.89 0.53 -3.36
C HIS A 45 -1.93 -0.11 -2.43
N ILE A 46 -3.21 0.21 -2.59
CA ILE A 46 -4.30 -0.43 -1.85
C ILE A 46 -4.41 -1.92 -2.24
N ALA A 47 -4.38 -2.22 -3.54
CA ALA A 47 -4.42 -3.60 -4.02
C ALA A 47 -3.16 -4.38 -3.63
N HIS A 48 -1.99 -3.75 -3.69
CA HIS A 48 -0.72 -4.30 -3.24
C HIS A 48 -0.81 -4.70 -1.78
N ALA A 49 -1.17 -3.77 -0.89
CA ALA A 49 -1.20 -4.04 0.56
C ALA A 49 -2.19 -5.15 0.97
N LYS A 50 -3.20 -5.46 0.14
CA LYS A 50 -4.11 -6.60 0.33
C LYS A 50 -3.53 -7.95 -0.12
N ASN A 51 -2.64 -7.96 -1.11
CA ASN A 51 -2.13 -9.17 -1.75
C ASN A 51 -0.66 -9.46 -1.45
N CYS A 52 0.09 -8.45 -0.99
CA CYS A 52 1.52 -8.47 -0.78
C CYS A 52 1.90 -7.52 0.36
N ALA A 53 2.69 -8.00 1.31
CA ALA A 53 3.15 -7.22 2.47
C ALA A 53 4.62 -6.80 2.35
N CYS A 54 5.23 -6.91 1.15
CA CYS A 54 6.65 -6.62 0.97
C CYS A 54 7.00 -5.14 1.19
N TRP A 55 6.01 -4.23 1.10
CA TRP A 55 6.23 -2.81 1.29
C TRP A 55 4.96 -2.08 1.80
N PRO A 56 5.04 -1.31 2.90
CA PRO A 56 3.90 -0.56 3.43
C PRO A 56 3.58 0.69 2.59
N ILE A 57 2.31 1.12 2.56
CA ILE A 57 1.92 2.32 1.79
C ILE A 57 2.73 3.54 2.31
N PRO A 58 3.41 4.31 1.43
CA PRO A 58 4.20 5.47 1.84
C PRO A 58 3.36 6.50 2.59
N LYS A 59 3.89 7.09 3.67
CA LYS A 59 3.17 8.05 4.52
C LYS A 59 2.52 9.20 3.73
N LYS A 60 3.29 9.84 2.82
CA LYS A 60 2.78 10.92 1.95
C LYS A 60 1.58 10.47 1.10
N LEU A 61 1.57 9.21 0.67
CA LEU A 61 0.46 8.66 -0.10
C LEU A 61 -0.74 8.32 0.79
N GLN A 62 -0.50 7.87 2.02
CA GLN A 62 -1.57 7.68 3.02
C GLN A 62 -2.27 9.01 3.31
N GLU A 63 -1.53 10.09 3.53
CA GLU A 63 -2.11 11.43 3.76
C GLU A 63 -3.00 11.89 2.59
N ILE A 64 -2.62 11.57 1.35
CA ILE A 64 -3.44 11.84 0.17
C ILE A 64 -4.71 10.98 0.16
N ILE A 65 -4.59 9.69 0.50
CA ILE A 65 -5.72 8.77 0.57
C ILE A 65 -6.72 9.23 1.63
N ASP A 66 -6.24 9.55 2.83
CA ASP A 66 -7.06 10.00 3.96
C ASP A 66 -7.79 11.31 3.64
N LYS A 67 -7.11 12.23 2.95
CA LYS A 67 -7.72 13.50 2.51
C LYS A 67 -8.75 13.30 1.39
N LYS A 68 -8.51 12.37 0.47
CA LYS A 68 -9.33 12.16 -0.74
C LYS A 68 -10.54 11.26 -0.49
N TYR A 69 -10.41 10.33 0.47
CA TYR A 69 -11.44 9.40 0.89
C TYR A 69 -11.60 9.45 2.42
N PRO A 70 -12.05 10.58 2.99
CA PRO A 70 -12.37 10.64 4.40
C PRO A 70 -13.54 9.67 4.65
N SER A 71 -13.34 8.72 5.57
CA SER A 71 -14.39 7.80 6.02
C SER A 71 -15.40 8.49 6.93
#